data_AF-A0AAF3EU65-F1
#
_entry.id   AF-A0AAF3EU65-F1
#
_cell.length_a   1.000
_cell.length_b   1.000
_cell.length_c   1.000
_cell.angle_alpha   90.00
_cell.angle_beta   90.00
_cell.angle_gamma   90.00
#
_symmetry.space_group_name_H-M   'P 1'
#
loop_
_entity.id
_entity.type
_entity.pdbx_description
1 polymer ?
#
loop_
_entity_poly.entity_id
_entity_poly.type
_entity_poly.pdbx_seq_one_letter_code
_entity_poly.pdbx_strand_id
1 'polypeptide(L)'
;MIGRILFSYAKGSQLDYDCKKWRLVADILNDAAFFIDLLCPLWPKWFLVSACISSLFRCIVGVAGGATRTTIVQHQARRNNLADVAAKDGSQETLVNAAALLVSLALLPAVSGKHTIIWILFGLLTFLHLFANYRAVRSLKLDVLNGKRAAIIIREYIKNDIILSIDVVNKEEPLFYNLYPTRHLGCSLKTLLEHRRSKNMIYHESPKFTILYDPHYGTSWIAMTENAESIDQLNACYDLEQIIINQKIKLNFNKFVNDLKENGWQIDHHLNFDEWSYSLLE
;
A
#
# COMPACT_ATOMS: atom_id res chain seq x y z
N MET A 1 17.09 -0.54 -15.13
CA MET A 1 15.94 -0.09 -15.96
C MET A 1 14.88 -1.18 -16.11
N ILE A 2 15.20 -2.37 -16.63
CA ILE A 2 14.23 -3.48 -16.79
C ILE A 2 13.50 -3.82 -15.48
N GLY A 3 14.23 -3.98 -14.37
CA GLY A 3 13.61 -4.28 -13.07
C GLY A 3 12.60 -3.22 -12.60
N ARG A 4 12.86 -1.94 -12.89
CA ARG A 4 11.93 -0.84 -12.61
C ARG A 4 10.65 -0.94 -13.46
N ILE A 5 10.79 -1.25 -14.75
CA ILE A 5 9.64 -1.43 -15.66
C ILE A 5 8.79 -2.63 -15.22
N LEU A 6 9.42 -3.78 -14.99
CA LEU A 6 8.73 -4.99 -14.56
C LEU A 6 8.02 -4.80 -13.21
N PHE A 7 8.69 -4.16 -12.25
CA PHE A 7 8.10 -3.87 -10.95
C PHE A 7 6.93 -2.89 -11.07
N SER A 8 7.10 -1.80 -11.83
CA SER A 8 6.03 -0.81 -12.06
C SER A 8 4.82 -1.44 -12.76
N TYR A 9 5.06 -2.33 -13.72
CA TYR A 9 3.98 -3.06 -14.39
C TYR A 9 3.27 -4.02 -13.42
N ALA A 10 4.02 -4.80 -12.64
CA ALA A 10 3.45 -5.83 -11.77
C ALA A 10 2.81 -5.28 -10.47
N LYS A 11 3.25 -4.12 -10.00
CA LYS A 11 2.88 -3.59 -8.67
C LYS A 11 2.46 -2.12 -8.66
N GLY A 12 2.42 -1.44 -9.80
CA GLY A 12 2.11 -0.02 -9.91
C GLY A 12 0.80 0.36 -9.23
N SER A 13 -0.29 -0.37 -9.51
CA SER A 13 -1.60 -0.13 -8.88
C SER A 13 -1.57 -0.23 -7.35
N GLN A 14 -0.62 -1.00 -6.80
CA GLN A 14 -0.47 -1.19 -5.35
C GLN A 14 0.22 -0.06 -4.62
N LEU A 15 0.96 0.79 -5.33
CA LEU A 15 1.79 1.83 -4.73
C LEU A 15 0.94 2.98 -4.19
N ASP A 16 -0.18 3.31 -4.85
CA ASP A 16 -1.04 4.43 -4.48
C ASP A 16 -1.91 4.13 -3.25
N TYR A 17 -2.59 2.97 -3.20
CA TYR A 17 -3.51 2.67 -2.09
C TYR A 17 -2.81 2.20 -0.80
N ASP A 18 -1.70 1.45 -0.93
CA ASP A 18 -0.94 0.89 0.19
C ASP A 18 0.32 1.74 0.48
N CYS A 19 0.17 3.06 0.34
CA CYS A 19 1.26 4.04 0.39
C CYS A 19 2.19 3.88 1.61
N LYS A 20 1.63 3.78 2.84
CA LYS A 20 2.43 3.61 4.06
C LYS A 20 3.27 2.35 4.06
N LYS A 21 2.71 1.24 3.57
CA LYS A 21 3.39 -0.06 3.47
C LYS A 21 4.53 0.02 2.46
N TRP A 22 4.25 0.49 1.25
CA TRP A 22 5.24 0.56 0.19
C TRP A 22 6.35 1.56 0.47
N ARG A 23 6.06 2.65 1.21
CA ARG A 23 7.09 3.56 1.72
C ARG A 23 8.08 2.80 2.60
N LEU A 24 7.57 2.11 3.62
CA LEU A 24 8.42 1.37 4.55
C LEU A 24 9.13 0.18 3.89
N VAL A 25 8.51 -0.49 2.92
CA VAL A 25 9.16 -1.52 2.10
C VAL A 25 10.31 -0.94 1.27
N ALA A 26 10.14 0.25 0.69
CA ALA A 26 11.22 0.93 -0.02
C ALA A 26 12.40 1.24 0.92
N ASP A 27 12.13 1.74 2.13
CA ASP A 27 13.18 2.03 3.11
C ASP A 27 13.93 0.75 3.54
N ILE A 28 13.20 -0.35 3.79
CA ILE A 28 13.80 -1.66 4.12
C ILE A 28 14.66 -2.20 2.97
N LEU A 29 14.17 -2.14 1.73
CA LEU A 29 14.91 -2.61 0.56
C LEU A 29 16.16 -1.75 0.28
N ASN A 30 16.11 -0.45 0.59
CA ASN A 30 17.25 0.44 0.47
C ASN A 30 18.37 0.05 1.44
N ASP A 31 18.02 -0.20 2.70
CA ASP A 31 18.99 -0.64 3.71
C ASP A 31 19.51 -2.04 3.41
N ALA A 32 18.66 -2.94 2.88
CA ALA A 32 19.10 -4.25 2.40
C ALA A 32 20.09 -4.15 1.23
N ALA A 33 19.93 -3.18 0.32
CA ALA A 33 20.88 -2.94 -0.76
C ALA A 33 22.24 -2.47 -0.22
N PHE A 34 22.25 -1.55 0.75
CA PHE A 34 23.50 -1.13 1.41
C PHE A 34 24.17 -2.27 2.19
N PHE A 35 23.38 -3.13 2.84
CA PHE A 35 23.90 -4.32 3.50
C PHE A 35 24.59 -5.28 2.51
N ILE A 36 23.97 -5.53 1.36
CA ILE A 36 24.55 -6.36 0.30
C ILE A 36 25.87 -5.74 -0.20
N ASP A 37 25.90 -4.44 -0.43
CA ASP A 37 27.11 -3.74 -0.88
C ASP A 37 28.25 -3.82 0.14
N LEU A 38 27.93 -3.80 1.43
CA LEU A 38 28.92 -3.94 2.49
C LEU A 38 29.47 -5.39 2.58
N LEU A 39 28.67 -6.39 2.19
CA LEU A 39 29.09 -7.79 2.10
C LEU A 39 29.86 -8.11 0.82
N CYS A 40 29.61 -7.39 -0.28
CA CYS A 40 30.22 -7.64 -1.60
C CYS A 40 31.75 -7.86 -1.54
N PRO A 41 32.55 -7.03 -0.83
CA PRO A 41 34.00 -7.22 -0.74
C PRO A 41 34.41 -8.54 -0.05
N LEU A 42 33.57 -9.10 0.82
CA LEU A 42 33.84 -10.35 1.54
C LEU A 42 33.65 -11.59 0.65
N TRP A 43 32.90 -11.46 -0.46
CA TRP A 43 32.62 -12.56 -1.38
C TRP A 43 32.98 -12.21 -2.85
N PRO A 44 34.27 -12.09 -3.21
CA PRO A 44 34.69 -11.69 -4.55
C PRO A 44 34.11 -12.56 -5.67
N LYS A 45 33.92 -13.87 -5.43
CA LYS A 45 33.33 -14.81 -6.40
C LYS A 45 31.88 -14.47 -6.78
N TRP A 46 31.12 -13.89 -5.85
CA TRP A 46 29.70 -13.57 -6.02
C TRP A 46 29.46 -12.06 -6.17
N PHE A 47 30.53 -11.27 -6.32
CA PHE A 47 30.48 -9.81 -6.37
C PHE A 47 29.48 -9.32 -7.43
N LEU A 48 29.59 -9.81 -8.66
CA LEU A 48 28.74 -9.37 -9.77
C LEU A 48 27.25 -9.64 -9.48
N VAL A 49 26.93 -10.84 -9.01
CA VAL A 49 25.54 -11.22 -8.69
C VAL A 49 24.99 -10.36 -7.55
N SER A 50 25.79 -10.16 -6.50
CA SER A 50 25.41 -9.37 -5.32
C SER A 50 25.18 -7.89 -5.70
N ALA A 51 26.09 -7.30 -6.48
CA ALA A 51 25.95 -5.94 -6.99
C ALA A 51 24.72 -5.77 -7.90
N CYS A 52 24.39 -6.77 -8.72
CA CYS A 52 23.17 -6.78 -9.52
C CYS A 52 21.90 -6.83 -8.66
N ILE A 53 21.87 -7.67 -7.61
CA ILE A 53 20.72 -7.75 -6.68
C ILE A 53 20.54 -6.41 -5.94
N SER A 54 21.63 -5.85 -5.42
CA SER A 54 21.62 -4.53 -4.77
C SER A 54 21.10 -3.42 -5.71
N SER A 55 21.54 -3.43 -6.96
CA SER A 55 21.06 -2.50 -7.99
C SER A 55 19.58 -2.71 -8.33
N LEU A 56 19.10 -3.95 -8.32
CA LEU A 56 17.68 -4.28 -8.51
C LEU A 56 16.84 -3.74 -7.34
N PHE A 57 17.28 -3.92 -6.10
CA PHE A 57 16.61 -3.34 -4.94
C PHE A 57 16.51 -1.82 -5.06
N ARG A 58 17.60 -1.13 -5.37
CA ARG A 58 17.57 0.33 -5.60
C ARG A 58 16.63 0.77 -6.72
N CYS A 59 16.51 -0.03 -7.79
CA CYS A 59 15.52 0.23 -8.84
C CYS A 59 14.09 0.17 -8.30
N ILE A 60 13.77 -0.83 -7.46
CA ILE A 60 12.46 -0.98 -6.82
C ILE A 60 12.21 0.18 -5.85
N VAL A 61 13.20 0.52 -5.03
CA VAL A 61 13.17 1.66 -4.09
C VAL A 61 12.85 2.95 -4.83
N GLY A 62 13.52 3.22 -5.96
CA GLY A 62 13.27 4.42 -6.75
C GLY A 62 11.82 4.52 -7.26
N VAL A 63 11.19 3.40 -7.62
CA VAL A 63 9.78 3.38 -8.06
C VAL A 63 8.83 3.52 -6.89
N ALA A 64 8.93 2.65 -5.88
CA ALA A 64 8.02 2.63 -4.74
C ALA A 64 8.16 3.91 -3.89
N GLY A 65 9.39 4.34 -3.63
CA GLY A 65 9.69 5.60 -2.93
C GLY A 65 9.16 6.81 -3.69
N GLY A 66 9.38 6.87 -5.00
CA GLY A 66 8.88 7.95 -5.86
C GLY A 66 7.35 8.02 -5.89
N ALA A 67 6.67 6.90 -6.16
CA ALA A 67 5.21 6.84 -6.23
C ALA A 67 4.56 7.24 -4.90
N THR A 68 5.01 6.62 -3.79
CA THR A 68 4.48 6.95 -2.46
C THR A 68 4.77 8.39 -2.06
N ARG A 69 5.85 9.01 -2.59
CA ARG A 69 6.19 10.41 -2.29
C ARG A 69 5.19 11.33 -2.95
N THR A 70 4.85 11.07 -4.21
CA THR A 70 3.79 11.79 -4.90
C THR A 70 2.48 11.75 -4.11
N THR A 71 2.07 10.56 -3.63
CA THR A 71 0.85 10.42 -2.80
C THR A 71 0.92 11.24 -1.51
N ILE A 72 2.06 11.23 -0.80
CA ILE A 72 2.23 11.99 0.45
C ILE A 72 2.23 13.49 0.20
N VAL A 73 2.93 13.96 -0.83
CA VAL A 73 2.96 15.39 -1.22
C VAL A 73 1.56 15.86 -1.61
N GLN A 74 0.81 15.03 -2.36
CA GLN A 74 -0.59 15.31 -2.71
C GLN A 74 -1.47 15.40 -1.46
N HIS A 75 -1.30 14.48 -0.51
CA HIS A 75 -2.01 14.52 0.76
C HIS A 75 -1.66 15.77 1.60
N GLN A 76 -0.41 16.23 1.58
CA GLN A 76 0.05 17.42 2.29
C GLN A 76 -0.39 18.73 1.62
N ALA A 77 -0.76 18.70 0.34
CA ALA A 77 -1.23 19.85 -0.44
C ALA A 77 -2.67 20.25 -0.11
N ARG A 78 -2.94 20.56 1.17
CA ARG A 78 -4.28 20.85 1.71
C ARG A 78 -4.95 22.12 1.17
N ARG A 79 -4.22 22.99 0.48
CA ARG A 79 -4.75 24.26 -0.09
C ARG A 79 -4.67 24.28 -1.62
N ASN A 80 -4.80 23.10 -2.25
CA ASN A 80 -4.59 22.94 -3.70
C ASN A 80 -3.23 23.50 -4.16
N ASN A 81 -2.22 23.42 -3.28
CA ASN A 81 -0.90 24.02 -3.45
C ASN A 81 0.17 22.95 -3.74
N LEU A 82 -0.16 21.99 -4.60
CA LEU A 82 0.68 20.81 -4.89
C LEU A 82 2.11 21.18 -5.30
N ALA A 83 2.24 22.14 -6.23
CA ALA A 83 3.55 22.58 -6.72
C ALA A 83 4.40 23.23 -5.63
N ASP A 84 3.79 24.02 -4.73
CA ASP A 84 4.49 24.66 -3.61
C ASP A 84 5.00 23.63 -2.60
N VAL A 85 4.15 22.65 -2.24
CA VAL A 85 4.56 21.55 -1.34
C VAL A 85 5.67 20.71 -1.98
N ALA A 86 5.52 20.35 -3.26
CA ALA A 86 6.53 19.58 -3.99
C ALA A 86 7.89 20.31 -4.07
N ALA A 87 7.88 21.62 -4.34
CA ALA A 87 9.10 22.42 -4.41
C ALA A 87 9.82 22.52 -3.06
N LYS A 88 9.06 22.70 -1.96
CA LYS A 88 9.61 22.72 -0.60
C LYS A 88 10.15 21.37 -0.17
N ASP A 89 9.44 20.29 -0.45
CA ASP A 89 9.89 18.93 -0.15
C ASP A 89 11.18 18.58 -0.93
N GLY A 90 11.27 18.92 -2.22
CA GLY A 90 12.50 18.78 -3.01
C GLY A 90 13.67 19.64 -2.49
N SER A 91 13.38 20.84 -1.99
CA SER A 91 14.40 21.69 -1.36
C SER A 91 14.92 21.11 -0.04
N GLN A 92 14.04 20.50 0.77
CA GLN A 92 14.42 19.80 2.00
C GLN A 92 15.33 18.60 1.71
N GLU A 93 14.97 17.78 0.72
CA GLU A 93 15.80 16.67 0.27
C GLU A 93 17.19 17.14 -0.18
N THR A 94 17.25 18.23 -0.96
CA THR A 94 18.53 18.80 -1.43
C THR A 94 19.39 19.27 -0.25
N LEU A 95 18.80 19.98 0.72
CA LEU A 95 19.51 20.46 1.90
C LEU A 95 20.04 19.30 2.76
N VAL A 96 19.22 18.27 2.99
CA VAL A 96 19.62 17.07 3.74
C VAL A 96 20.75 16.33 3.02
N ASN A 97 20.69 16.18 1.69
CA ASN A 97 21.76 15.56 0.91
C ASN A 97 23.06 16.36 0.96
N ALA A 98 23.00 17.69 0.93
CA ALA A 98 24.16 18.55 1.09
C ALA A 98 24.79 18.41 2.48
N ALA A 99 23.97 18.38 3.54
CA ALA A 99 24.44 18.14 4.90
C ALA A 99 25.05 16.73 5.05
N ALA A 100 24.42 15.70 4.51
CA ALA A 100 24.92 14.33 4.51
C ALA A 100 26.27 14.22 3.79
N LEU A 101 26.45 14.94 2.67
CA LEU A 101 27.73 15.01 1.97
C LEU A 101 28.83 15.61 2.87
N LEU A 102 28.57 16.73 3.55
CA LEU A 102 29.54 17.34 4.47
C LEU A 102 29.90 16.42 5.64
N VAL A 103 28.89 15.78 6.25
CA VAL A 103 29.09 14.82 7.34
C VAL A 103 29.90 13.61 6.86
N SER A 104 29.59 13.06 5.69
CA SER A 104 30.31 11.91 5.13
C SER A 104 31.76 12.24 4.80
N LEU A 105 32.05 13.44 4.26
CA LEU A 105 33.42 13.91 4.02
C LEU A 105 34.25 13.96 5.30
N ALA A 106 33.66 14.39 6.41
CA ALA A 106 34.33 14.42 7.71
C ALA A 106 34.47 13.02 8.35
N LEU A 107 33.46 12.16 8.17
CA LEU A 107 33.39 10.84 8.82
C LEU A 107 34.24 9.77 8.11
N LEU A 108 34.33 9.82 6.78
CA LEU A 108 35.02 8.81 5.97
C LEU A 108 36.47 8.57 6.41
N PRO A 109 37.33 9.60 6.62
CA PRO A 109 38.70 9.39 7.09
C PRO A 109 38.77 8.73 8.48
N ALA A 110 37.80 9.01 9.36
CA ALA A 110 37.80 8.48 10.73
C ALA A 110 37.41 6.98 10.77
N VAL A 111 36.62 6.52 9.80
CA VAL A 111 36.02 5.18 9.77
C VAL A 111 36.68 4.25 8.75
N SER A 112 37.33 4.80 7.72
CA SER A 112 37.95 4.02 6.64
C SER A 112 38.93 2.96 7.18
N GLY A 113 38.82 1.74 6.65
CA GLY A 113 39.60 0.57 7.07
C GLY A 113 39.21 -0.05 8.42
N LYS A 114 38.32 0.58 9.20
CA LYS A 114 37.92 0.09 10.54
C LYS A 114 36.61 -0.70 10.46
N HIS A 115 36.67 -1.95 9.99
CA HIS A 115 35.50 -2.80 9.75
C HIS A 115 34.53 -2.89 10.93
N THR A 116 35.02 -3.06 12.15
CA THR A 116 34.16 -3.13 13.35
C THR A 116 33.34 -1.86 13.53
N ILE A 117 33.94 -0.68 13.34
CA ILE A 117 33.24 0.61 13.45
C ILE A 117 32.22 0.75 12.32
N ILE A 118 32.57 0.36 11.10
CA ILE A 118 31.65 0.39 9.94
C ILE A 118 30.39 -0.42 10.24
N TRP A 119 30.52 -1.66 10.72
CA TRP A 119 29.39 -2.52 11.02
C TRP A 119 28.54 -2.01 12.19
N ILE A 120 29.17 -1.49 13.25
CA ILE A 120 28.45 -0.88 14.38
C ILE A 120 27.65 0.34 13.92
N LEU A 121 28.29 1.25 13.18
CA LEU A 121 27.62 2.46 12.65
C LEU A 121 26.52 2.08 11.68
N PHE A 122 26.76 1.13 10.77
CA PHE A 122 25.74 0.64 9.83
C PHE A 122 24.53 0.11 10.57
N GLY A 123 24.72 -0.77 11.57
CA GLY A 123 23.62 -1.32 12.37
C GLY A 123 22.83 -0.25 13.12
N LEU A 124 23.52 0.68 13.79
CA LEU A 124 22.88 1.77 14.54
C LEU A 124 22.10 2.72 13.61
N LEU A 125 22.73 3.16 12.52
CA LEU A 125 22.11 4.10 11.58
C LEU A 125 20.95 3.44 10.83
N THR A 126 21.06 2.17 10.44
CA THR A 126 19.96 1.40 9.82
C THR A 126 18.78 1.28 10.78
N PHE A 127 19.04 0.93 12.05
CA PHE A 127 17.98 0.87 13.04
C PHE A 127 17.29 2.23 13.23
N LEU A 128 18.07 3.30 13.39
CA LEU A 128 17.54 4.65 13.54
C LEU A 128 16.72 5.07 12.31
N HIS A 129 17.22 4.79 11.10
CA HIS A 129 16.56 5.06 9.83
C HIS A 129 15.21 4.36 9.73
N LEU A 130 15.16 3.05 9.93
CA LEU A 130 13.91 2.28 9.86
C LEU A 130 12.94 2.66 10.97
N PHE A 131 13.42 2.91 12.19
CA PHE A 131 12.57 3.35 13.29
C PHE A 131 11.95 4.73 13.01
N ALA A 132 12.76 5.69 12.55
CA ALA A 132 12.27 7.02 12.21
C ALA A 132 11.25 6.97 11.07
N ASN A 133 11.51 6.21 10.01
CA ASN A 133 10.57 6.03 8.90
C ASN A 133 9.29 5.30 9.33
N TYR A 134 9.39 4.27 10.19
CA TYR A 134 8.22 3.64 10.79
C TYR A 134 7.37 4.65 11.57
N ARG A 135 7.99 5.47 12.43
CA ARG A 135 7.28 6.54 13.16
C ARG A 135 6.65 7.57 12.22
N ALA A 136 7.35 7.94 11.15
CA ALA A 136 6.86 8.88 10.14
C ALA A 136 5.61 8.35 9.44
N VAL A 137 5.65 7.12 8.88
CA VAL A 137 4.48 6.55 8.19
C VAL A 137 3.30 6.30 9.15
N ARG A 138 3.57 6.00 10.42
CA ARG A 138 2.54 5.85 11.46
C ARG A 138 1.92 7.18 11.89
N SER A 139 2.59 8.30 11.65
CA SER A 139 2.05 9.64 11.90
C SER A 139 1.18 10.17 10.76
N LEU A 140 1.22 9.54 9.57
CA LEU A 140 0.41 9.93 8.42
C LEU A 140 -1.06 9.59 8.66
N LYS A 141 -1.92 10.61 8.50
CA LYS A 141 -3.37 10.56 8.68
C LYS A 141 -4.08 10.68 7.34
N LEU A 142 -3.98 9.62 6.54
CA LEU A 142 -4.53 9.58 5.18
C LEU A 142 -6.07 9.49 5.24
N ASP A 143 -6.73 10.41 4.55
CA ASP A 143 -8.19 10.61 4.45
C ASP A 143 -8.84 9.87 3.28
N VAL A 144 -8.02 9.23 2.45
CA VAL A 144 -8.44 8.35 1.34
C VAL A 144 -8.62 6.92 1.83
N LEU A 145 -9.56 6.14 1.32
CA LEU A 145 -9.70 4.73 1.68
C LEU A 145 -8.72 3.81 0.93
N ASN A 146 -8.22 2.79 1.60
CA ASN A 146 -7.65 1.59 0.95
C ASN A 146 -8.41 0.35 1.44
N GLY A 147 -8.12 -0.83 0.88
CA GLY A 147 -8.84 -2.06 1.24
C GLY A 147 -8.83 -2.38 2.74
N LYS A 148 -7.73 -2.10 3.45
CA LYS A 148 -7.60 -2.36 4.89
C LYS A 148 -8.42 -1.37 5.72
N ARG A 149 -8.30 -0.08 5.41
CA ARG A 149 -9.01 1.01 6.10
C ARG A 149 -10.52 0.93 5.85
N ALA A 150 -10.92 0.63 4.60
CA ALA A 150 -12.30 0.34 4.25
C ALA A 150 -12.85 -0.83 5.06
N ALA A 151 -12.13 -1.95 5.14
CA ALA A 151 -12.58 -3.12 5.90
C ALA A 151 -12.74 -2.84 7.41
N ILE A 152 -11.85 -2.04 8.02
CA ILE A 152 -11.98 -1.62 9.42
C ILE A 152 -13.26 -0.80 9.61
N ILE A 153 -13.46 0.25 8.80
CA ILE A 153 -14.60 1.17 8.92
C ILE A 153 -15.92 0.46 8.64
N ILE A 154 -15.99 -0.32 7.55
CA ILE A 154 -17.21 -1.03 7.14
C ILE A 154 -17.65 -2.00 8.24
N ARG A 155 -16.72 -2.78 8.81
CA ARG A 155 -17.06 -3.74 9.86
C ARG A 155 -17.54 -3.07 11.13
N GLU A 156 -16.95 -1.95 11.51
CA GLU A 156 -17.39 -1.19 12.67
C GLU A 156 -18.78 -0.59 12.44
N TYR A 157 -19.01 -0.03 11.26
CA TYR A 157 -20.31 0.51 10.87
C TYR A 157 -21.40 -0.58 10.85
N ILE A 158 -21.12 -1.76 10.29
CA ILE A 158 -22.09 -2.87 10.29
C ILE A 158 -22.46 -3.33 11.70
N LYS A 159 -21.51 -3.30 12.64
CA LYS A 159 -21.72 -3.76 14.02
C LYS A 159 -22.40 -2.73 14.90
N ASN A 160 -21.97 -1.48 14.80
CA ASN A 160 -22.28 -0.43 15.77
C ASN A 160 -22.97 0.80 15.16
N ASP A 161 -23.16 0.86 13.84
CA ASP A 161 -23.70 2.03 13.11
C ASP A 161 -22.87 3.30 13.34
N ILE A 162 -21.55 3.14 13.53
CA ILE A 162 -20.58 4.22 13.79
C ILE A 162 -19.52 4.25 12.69
N ILE A 163 -19.25 5.43 12.14
CA ILE A 163 -18.07 5.69 11.31
C ILE A 163 -16.90 6.11 12.19
N LEU A 164 -15.80 5.36 12.09
CA LEU A 164 -14.57 5.69 12.81
C LEU A 164 -13.88 6.90 12.20
N SER A 165 -13.27 7.71 13.06
CA SER A 165 -12.47 8.87 12.64
C SER A 165 -11.20 8.44 11.89
N ILE A 166 -10.71 9.34 11.04
CA ILE A 166 -9.46 9.17 10.27
C ILE A 166 -8.30 8.77 11.19
N ASP A 167 -8.19 9.39 12.35
CA ASP A 167 -7.10 9.16 13.30
C ASP A 167 -7.10 7.73 13.86
N VAL A 168 -8.27 7.23 14.25
CA VAL A 168 -8.42 5.88 14.82
C VAL A 168 -8.07 4.84 13.76
N VAL A 169 -8.67 4.97 12.57
CA VAL A 169 -8.47 4.00 11.48
C VAL A 169 -7.02 3.98 11.00
N ASN A 170 -6.37 5.14 10.85
CA ASN A 170 -4.96 5.21 10.45
C ASN A 170 -4.02 4.62 11.50
N LYS A 171 -4.39 4.66 12.79
CA LYS A 171 -3.65 4.02 13.89
C LYS A 171 -3.85 2.51 13.90
N GLU A 172 -5.04 2.02 13.58
CA GLU A 172 -5.34 0.58 13.55
C GLU A 172 -4.90 -0.11 12.25
N GLU A 173 -4.67 0.67 11.19
CA GLU A 173 -4.22 0.15 9.89
C GLU A 173 -2.94 -0.70 10.02
N PRO A 174 -2.98 -1.98 9.59
CA PRO A 174 -1.84 -2.86 9.62
C PRO A 174 -0.93 -2.59 8.41
N LEU A 175 0.37 -2.41 8.65
CA LEU A 175 1.30 -2.11 7.56
C LEU A 175 1.66 -3.37 6.75
N PHE A 176 2.06 -4.47 7.41
CA PHE A 176 2.62 -5.63 6.72
C PHE A 176 1.70 -6.83 6.60
N TYR A 177 0.83 -7.06 7.58
CA TYR A 177 -0.07 -8.20 7.60
C TYR A 177 -1.47 -7.81 7.13
N ASN A 178 -2.22 -8.81 6.66
CA ASN A 178 -3.64 -8.66 6.39
C ASN A 178 -4.41 -8.99 7.66
N LEU A 179 -5.30 -8.09 8.09
CA LEU A 179 -6.21 -8.34 9.21
C LEU A 179 -7.24 -9.44 8.89
N TYR A 180 -7.52 -9.64 7.61
CA TYR A 180 -8.60 -10.49 7.13
C TYR A 180 -8.07 -11.55 6.15
N PRO A 181 -8.82 -12.65 5.97
CA PRO A 181 -8.50 -13.67 4.97
C PRO A 181 -8.35 -13.09 3.56
N THR A 182 -7.79 -13.89 2.65
CA THR A 182 -7.48 -13.47 1.28
C THR A 182 -8.71 -12.98 0.54
N ARG A 183 -8.61 -11.77 -0.03
CA ARG A 183 -9.66 -11.14 -0.84
C ARG A 183 -9.09 -10.86 -2.22
N HIS A 184 -9.71 -11.46 -3.23
CA HIS A 184 -9.39 -11.23 -4.63
C HIS A 184 -10.34 -10.14 -5.15
N LEU A 185 -9.87 -8.90 -5.12
CA LEU A 185 -10.60 -7.74 -5.63
C LEU A 185 -10.29 -7.56 -7.11
N GLY A 186 -11.31 -7.45 -7.96
CA GLY A 186 -11.15 -7.22 -9.41
C GLY A 186 -10.69 -8.46 -10.18
N CYS A 187 -11.09 -9.67 -9.76
CA CYS A 187 -10.74 -10.90 -10.49
C CYS A 187 -11.62 -11.10 -11.73
N SER A 188 -11.14 -11.89 -12.69
CA SER A 188 -11.96 -12.26 -13.85
C SER A 188 -13.24 -13.00 -13.44
N LEU A 189 -14.35 -12.72 -14.13
CA LEU A 189 -15.62 -13.42 -13.89
C LEU A 189 -15.46 -14.94 -14.09
N LYS A 190 -14.65 -15.36 -15.06
CA LYS A 190 -14.33 -16.78 -15.30
C LYS A 190 -13.74 -17.43 -14.05
N THR A 191 -12.72 -16.83 -13.45
CA THR A 191 -12.09 -17.35 -12.23
C THR A 191 -13.09 -17.44 -11.09
N LEU A 192 -13.94 -16.42 -10.92
CA LEU A 192 -14.99 -16.42 -9.91
C LEU A 192 -15.98 -17.59 -10.14
N LEU A 193 -16.46 -17.77 -11.37
CA LEU A 193 -17.41 -18.83 -11.72
C LEU A 193 -16.82 -20.25 -11.64
N GLU A 194 -15.51 -20.41 -11.87
CA GLU A 194 -14.82 -21.70 -11.67
C GLU A 194 -14.86 -22.13 -10.20
N HIS A 195 -14.61 -21.20 -9.26
CA HIS A 195 -14.64 -21.46 -7.82
C HIS A 195 -16.07 -21.66 -7.30
N ARG A 196 -17.07 -21.06 -7.94
CA ARG A 196 -18.50 -21.24 -7.59
C ARG A 196 -18.96 -22.70 -7.66
N ARG A 197 -18.28 -23.56 -8.43
CA ARG A 197 -18.63 -24.98 -8.58
C ARG A 197 -18.46 -25.79 -7.28
N SER A 198 -17.75 -25.24 -6.30
CA SER A 198 -17.62 -25.84 -4.96
C SER A 198 -18.92 -25.70 -4.15
N LYS A 199 -19.24 -26.71 -3.35
CA LYS A 199 -20.46 -26.70 -2.50
C LYS A 199 -20.34 -25.64 -1.39
N ASN A 200 -21.47 -25.02 -1.03
CA ASN A 200 -21.62 -24.07 0.09
C ASN A 200 -20.99 -22.67 -0.08
N MET A 201 -20.73 -22.25 -1.31
CA MET A 201 -20.33 -20.88 -1.61
C MET A 201 -21.52 -19.92 -1.54
N ILE A 202 -21.31 -18.73 -1.00
CA ILE A 202 -22.31 -17.64 -1.02
C ILE A 202 -22.04 -16.80 -2.27
N TYR A 203 -23.01 -16.75 -3.18
CA TYR A 203 -22.96 -16.00 -4.43
C TYR A 203 -23.93 -14.83 -4.37
N HIS A 204 -23.46 -13.65 -4.73
CA HIS A 204 -24.29 -12.45 -4.85
C HIS A 204 -23.96 -11.72 -6.15
N GLU A 205 -25.00 -11.35 -6.89
CA GLU A 205 -24.89 -10.67 -8.16
C GLU A 205 -25.64 -9.33 -8.09
N SER A 206 -24.96 -8.29 -8.54
CA SER A 206 -25.43 -6.91 -8.61
C SER A 206 -25.18 -6.40 -10.04
N PRO A 207 -25.92 -5.39 -10.52
CA PRO A 207 -25.73 -4.84 -11.87
C PRO A 207 -24.29 -4.34 -12.16
N LYS A 208 -23.53 -4.00 -11.12
CA LYS A 208 -22.18 -3.43 -11.25
C LYS A 208 -21.05 -4.38 -10.86
N PHE A 209 -21.35 -5.46 -10.14
CA PHE A 209 -20.34 -6.39 -9.64
C PHE A 209 -20.94 -7.73 -9.22
N THR A 210 -20.10 -8.74 -9.14
CA THR A 210 -20.44 -10.07 -8.65
C THR A 210 -19.50 -10.46 -7.51
N ILE A 211 -20.06 -11.01 -6.44
CA ILE A 211 -19.34 -11.46 -5.24
C ILE A 211 -19.50 -12.97 -5.10
N LEU A 212 -18.38 -13.64 -4.82
CA LEU A 212 -18.36 -15.01 -4.34
C LEU A 212 -17.61 -15.05 -3.01
N TYR A 213 -18.20 -15.68 -2.02
CA TYR A 213 -17.59 -15.85 -0.70
C TYR A 213 -17.60 -17.33 -0.29
N ASP A 214 -16.43 -17.80 0.15
CA ASP A 214 -16.23 -19.11 0.75
C ASP A 214 -16.20 -19.00 2.28
N PRO A 215 -17.25 -19.43 2.99
CA PRO A 215 -17.28 -19.38 4.46
C PRO A 215 -16.28 -20.33 5.13
N HIS A 216 -15.82 -21.39 4.44
CA HIS A 216 -14.94 -22.40 5.02
C HIS A 216 -13.52 -21.87 5.20
N TYR A 217 -12.98 -21.20 4.18
CA TYR A 217 -11.64 -20.61 4.23
C TYR A 217 -11.65 -19.10 4.50
N GLY A 218 -12.82 -18.46 4.45
CA GLY A 218 -12.98 -17.01 4.57
C GLY A 218 -12.54 -16.25 3.31
N THR A 219 -12.24 -16.95 2.21
CA THR A 219 -11.75 -16.35 0.96
C THR A 219 -12.91 -15.75 0.17
N SER A 220 -12.67 -14.59 -0.46
CA SER A 220 -13.66 -13.91 -1.27
C SER A 220 -13.12 -13.48 -2.63
N TRP A 221 -13.99 -13.46 -3.63
CA TRP A 221 -13.72 -12.99 -4.98
C TRP A 221 -14.76 -11.95 -5.38
N ILE A 222 -14.31 -10.85 -5.96
CA ILE A 222 -15.17 -9.82 -6.52
C ILE A 222 -14.77 -9.57 -7.96
N ALA A 223 -15.72 -9.66 -8.88
CA ALA A 223 -15.57 -9.28 -10.27
C ALA A 223 -16.39 -8.01 -10.54
N MET A 224 -15.83 -7.04 -11.25
CA MET A 224 -16.49 -5.76 -11.58
C MET A 224 -16.99 -5.78 -13.03
N THR A 225 -18.10 -5.10 -13.30
CA THR A 225 -18.52 -4.86 -14.69
C THR A 225 -17.73 -3.71 -15.33
N GLU A 226 -17.69 -3.64 -16.66
CA GLU A 226 -17.02 -2.54 -17.40
C GLU A 226 -17.61 -1.16 -17.10
N ASN A 227 -18.89 -1.10 -16.74
CA ASN A 227 -19.58 0.14 -16.41
C ASN A 227 -19.48 0.52 -14.93
N ALA A 228 -18.64 -0.16 -14.14
CA ALA A 228 -18.51 0.10 -12.71
C ALA A 228 -17.56 1.27 -12.43
N GLU A 229 -17.96 2.13 -11.51
CA GLU A 229 -17.18 3.28 -11.07
C GLU A 229 -16.41 3.00 -9.76
N SER A 230 -15.56 3.94 -9.33
CA SER A 230 -14.80 3.80 -8.07
C SER A 230 -15.72 3.64 -6.86
N ILE A 231 -16.90 4.26 -6.87
CA ILE A 231 -17.89 4.11 -5.79
C ILE A 231 -18.48 2.70 -5.74
N ASP A 232 -18.63 2.04 -6.89
CA ASP A 232 -19.13 0.66 -6.96
C ASP A 232 -18.14 -0.34 -6.37
N GLN A 233 -16.84 -0.03 -6.41
CA GLN A 233 -15.80 -0.82 -5.74
C GLN A 233 -15.95 -0.78 -4.21
N LEU A 234 -16.26 0.40 -3.67
CA LEU A 234 -16.55 0.57 -2.26
C LEU A 234 -17.86 -0.15 -1.89
N ASN A 235 -18.86 -0.07 -2.76
CA ASN A 235 -20.12 -0.80 -2.58
C ASN A 235 -19.91 -2.32 -2.56
N ALA A 236 -19.10 -2.85 -3.48
CA ALA A 236 -18.78 -4.27 -3.50
C ALA A 236 -18.03 -4.72 -2.23
N CYS A 237 -17.11 -3.90 -1.72
CA CYS A 237 -16.46 -4.16 -0.42
C CYS A 237 -17.47 -4.12 0.73
N TYR A 238 -18.43 -3.18 0.70
CA TYR A 238 -19.46 -3.03 1.71
C TYR A 238 -20.39 -4.24 1.77
N ASP A 239 -20.91 -4.66 0.62
CA ASP A 239 -21.78 -5.82 0.50
C ASP A 239 -21.06 -7.12 0.85
N LEU A 240 -19.78 -7.26 0.49
CA LEU A 240 -18.96 -8.39 0.91
C LEU A 240 -18.90 -8.50 2.44
N GLU A 241 -18.62 -7.40 3.15
CA GLU A 241 -18.54 -7.45 4.61
C GLU A 241 -19.89 -7.73 5.27
N GLN A 242 -20.99 -7.26 4.67
CA GLN A 242 -22.34 -7.64 5.10
C GLN A 242 -22.60 -9.13 4.91
N ILE A 243 -22.18 -9.71 3.78
CA ILE A 243 -22.28 -11.15 3.53
C ILE A 243 -21.45 -11.94 4.56
N ILE A 244 -20.23 -11.49 4.85
CA ILE A 244 -19.36 -12.16 5.83
C ILE A 244 -19.96 -12.12 7.24
N ILE A 245 -20.51 -10.98 7.68
CA ILE A 245 -21.01 -10.82 9.05
C ILE A 245 -22.45 -11.35 9.21
N ASN A 246 -23.33 -10.99 8.29
CA ASN A 246 -24.77 -11.20 8.42
C ASN A 246 -25.32 -12.32 7.52
N GLN A 247 -24.50 -12.88 6.63
CA GLN A 247 -24.91 -13.82 5.56
C GLN A 247 -25.95 -13.26 4.58
N LYS A 248 -26.27 -11.97 4.69
CA LYS A 248 -27.20 -11.24 3.81
C LYS A 248 -26.91 -9.75 3.84
N ILE A 249 -27.24 -9.10 2.72
CA ILE A 249 -27.20 -7.65 2.56
C ILE A 249 -28.48 -7.06 3.16
N LYS A 250 -28.35 -6.05 4.01
CA LYS A 250 -29.46 -5.43 4.76
C LYS A 250 -29.37 -3.91 4.82
N LEU A 251 -28.16 -3.40 5.02
CA LEU A 251 -27.91 -2.01 5.34
C LEU A 251 -27.78 -1.20 4.05
N ASN A 252 -28.26 0.05 4.11
CA ASN A 252 -28.28 0.94 2.95
C ASN A 252 -26.88 1.54 2.73
N PHE A 253 -26.28 1.24 1.58
CA PHE A 253 -24.99 1.78 1.16
C PHE A 253 -24.98 3.31 1.06
N ASN A 254 -26.06 3.94 0.60
CA ASN A 254 -26.11 5.40 0.45
C ASN A 254 -26.04 6.13 1.80
N LYS A 255 -26.64 5.56 2.85
CA LYS A 255 -26.50 6.09 4.23
C LYS A 255 -25.03 6.03 4.66
N PHE A 256 -24.39 4.87 4.49
CA PHE A 256 -22.98 4.67 4.82
C PHE A 256 -22.07 5.67 4.09
N VAL A 257 -22.30 5.91 2.80
CA VAL A 257 -21.51 6.87 2.00
C VAL A 257 -21.68 8.30 2.50
N ASN A 258 -22.89 8.71 2.88
CA ASN A 258 -23.13 10.04 3.44
C ASN A 258 -22.40 10.20 4.78
N ASP A 259 -22.54 9.23 5.68
CA ASP A 259 -21.90 9.26 6.99
C ASP A 259 -20.35 9.27 6.86
N LEU A 260 -19.79 8.56 5.87
CA LEU A 260 -18.36 8.61 5.54
C LEU A 260 -17.90 10.03 5.15
N LYS A 261 -18.64 10.69 4.25
CA LYS A 261 -18.33 12.05 3.78
C LYS A 261 -18.42 13.06 4.92
N GLU A 262 -19.43 12.95 5.76
CA GLU A 262 -19.59 13.81 6.95
C GLU A 262 -18.42 13.68 7.92
N ASN A 263 -17.80 12.50 7.99
CA ASN A 263 -16.60 12.24 8.79
C ASN A 263 -15.27 12.58 8.07
N GLY A 264 -15.34 13.22 6.90
CA GLY A 264 -14.18 13.74 6.16
C GLY A 264 -13.42 12.70 5.32
N TRP A 265 -13.98 11.52 5.09
CA TRP A 265 -13.37 10.51 4.22
C TRP A 265 -13.59 10.83 2.75
N GLN A 266 -12.53 10.69 1.96
CA GLN A 266 -12.58 10.78 0.51
C GLN A 266 -12.91 9.40 -0.09
N ILE A 267 -13.93 9.37 -0.95
CA ILE A 267 -14.51 8.14 -1.50
C ILE A 267 -14.19 7.91 -2.99
N ASP A 268 -13.71 8.94 -3.70
CA ASP A 268 -13.52 8.90 -5.15
C ASP A 268 -12.21 8.21 -5.58
N HIS A 269 -11.62 7.41 -4.69
CA HIS A 269 -10.32 6.80 -4.90
C HIS A 269 -10.44 5.32 -5.23
N HIS A 270 -9.60 4.87 -6.17
CA HIS A 270 -9.56 3.50 -6.63
C HIS A 270 -9.13 2.52 -5.51
N LEU A 271 -9.86 1.41 -5.31
CA LEU A 271 -9.61 0.39 -4.28
C LEU A 271 -8.86 -0.85 -4.82
N ASN A 272 -8.15 -0.71 -5.94
CA ASN A 272 -7.34 -1.75 -6.59
C ASN A 272 -8.16 -2.93 -7.16
N PHE A 273 -9.18 -2.60 -7.94
CA PHE A 273 -9.93 -3.54 -8.78
C PHE A 273 -9.40 -3.58 -10.24
N ASP A 274 -8.18 -3.11 -10.49
CA ASP A 274 -7.64 -2.74 -11.82
C ASP A 274 -7.36 -3.93 -12.77
N GLU A 275 -7.55 -5.17 -12.34
CA GLU A 275 -7.06 -6.32 -13.11
C GLU A 275 -8.04 -6.78 -14.18
N TRP A 276 -9.35 -6.82 -13.90
CA TRP A 276 -10.35 -7.37 -14.82
C TRP A 276 -11.73 -6.72 -14.68
N SER A 277 -12.35 -6.40 -15.82
CA SER A 277 -13.77 -6.06 -15.94
C SER A 277 -14.48 -7.03 -16.89
N TYR A 278 -15.79 -7.22 -16.72
CA TYR A 278 -16.61 -8.00 -17.65
C TYR A 278 -17.81 -7.19 -18.18
N SER A 279 -18.22 -7.51 -19.40
CA SER A 279 -19.47 -7.00 -19.98
C SER A 279 -20.55 -8.08 -19.90
N LEU A 280 -21.75 -7.69 -19.49
CA LEU A 280 -22.94 -8.51 -19.70
C LEU A 280 -23.40 -8.21 -21.13
N LEU A 281 -23.34 -9.21 -22.01
CA LEU A 281 -23.98 -9.09 -23.33
C LEU A 281 -25.49 -8.95 -23.10
N GLU A 282 -26.06 -7.85 -23.60
CA GLU A 282 -27.52 -7.61 -23.63
C GLU A 282 -28.27 -8.69 -24.40
#